data_AF-A0A816FGE5-F1
#
_entry.id   AF-A0A816FGE5-F1
#
_cell.length_a   1.000
_cell.length_b   1.000
_cell.length_c   1.000
_cell.angle_alpha   90.00
_cell.angle_beta   90.00
_cell.angle_gamma   90.00
#
_symmetry.space_group_name_H-M   'P 1'
#
loop_
_entity.id
_entity.type
_entity.pdbx_description
1 polymer ?
#
loop_
_entity_poly.entity_id
_entity_poly.type
_entity_poly.pdbx_seq_one_letter_code
_entity_poly.pdbx_strand_id
1 'polypeptide(L)'
;MLLYHGTKSDRVDGILANGFDDRYFKNDGEFGHGAYFADDPSKSHVFTDKQEVLQVILFTKVLMGKMFIVDGNLKPSTTTMNSAKIGYDSTKGKARTPQPEYVVYRSAQALPYYKITYIHP
;
A
#
# COMPACT_ATOMS: atom_id res chain seq x y z
N MET A 1 0.90 -12.70 0.75
CA MET A 1 -0.48 -12.35 1.15
C MET A 1 -1.23 -11.80 -0.06
N LEU A 2 -2.55 -11.94 -0.12
CA LEU A 2 -3.38 -11.21 -1.08
C LEU A 2 -3.94 -9.97 -0.36
N LEU A 3 -3.66 -8.79 -0.87
CA LEU A 3 -3.96 -7.52 -0.23
C LEU A 3 -4.53 -6.51 -1.25
N TYR A 4 -5.26 -5.52 -0.77
CA TYR A 4 -5.84 -4.46 -1.57
C TYR A 4 -4.89 -3.25 -1.64
N HIS A 5 -4.87 -2.59 -2.80
CA HIS A 5 -4.16 -1.34 -3.04
C HIS A 5 -5.09 -0.37 -3.77
N GLY A 6 -5.41 0.75 -3.14
CA GLY A 6 -6.13 1.85 -3.77
C GLY A 6 -5.18 2.98 -4.09
N THR A 7 -5.33 3.59 -5.27
CA THR A 7 -4.52 4.73 -5.71
C THR A 7 -5.29 5.55 -6.74
N LYS A 8 -4.68 6.65 -7.20
CA LYS A 8 -5.24 7.51 -8.25
C LYS A 8 -5.25 6.81 -9.60
N SER A 9 -6.23 7.15 -10.44
CA SER A 9 -6.47 6.46 -11.71
C SER A 9 -5.27 6.56 -12.67
N ASP A 10 -4.58 7.70 -12.68
CA ASP A 10 -3.34 7.91 -13.44
C ASP A 10 -2.19 6.97 -13.02
N ARG A 11 -2.20 6.50 -11.77
CA ARG A 11 -1.21 5.55 -11.23
C ARG A 11 -1.57 4.10 -11.49
N VAL A 12 -2.86 3.79 -11.56
CA VAL A 12 -3.34 2.43 -11.86
C VAL A 12 -2.76 1.93 -13.17
N ASP A 13 -2.87 2.70 -14.24
CA ASP A 13 -2.39 2.28 -15.56
C ASP A 13 -0.88 2.08 -15.58
N GLY A 14 -0.14 2.96 -14.90
CA GLY A 14 1.31 2.82 -14.73
C GLY A 14 1.70 1.54 -13.99
N ILE A 15 0.99 1.19 -12.91
CA ILE A 15 1.22 -0.03 -12.13
C ILE A 15 0.85 -1.28 -12.93
N LEU A 16 -0.21 -1.24 -13.74
CA LEU A 16 -0.60 -2.39 -14.56
C LEU A 16 0.39 -2.66 -15.69
N ALA A 17 0.99 -1.60 -16.26
CA ALA A 17 1.97 -1.72 -17.32
C ALA A 17 3.36 -2.15 -16.81
N ASN A 18 3.78 -1.64 -15.64
CA ASN A 18 5.17 -1.73 -15.19
C ASN A 18 5.37 -2.41 -13.83
N GLY A 19 4.29 -2.79 -13.15
CA GLY A 19 4.33 -3.20 -11.76
C GLY A 19 4.44 -2.01 -10.80
N PHE A 20 4.58 -2.30 -9.50
CA PHE A 20 4.81 -1.26 -8.50
C PHE A 20 6.19 -0.62 -8.69
N ASP A 21 6.30 0.68 -8.48
CA ASP A 21 7.51 1.47 -8.71
C ASP A 21 7.56 2.63 -7.74
N ASP A 22 8.76 2.94 -7.22
CA ASP A 22 9.00 3.99 -6.24
C ASP A 22 8.48 5.38 -6.70
N ARG A 23 8.41 5.63 -8.02
CA ARG A 23 7.81 6.85 -8.59
C ARG A 23 6.33 7.03 -8.26
N TYR A 24 5.65 5.95 -7.85
CA TYR A 24 4.24 5.97 -7.42
C TYR A 24 4.09 6.04 -5.90
N PHE A 25 5.18 5.96 -5.14
CA PHE A 25 5.12 5.94 -3.68
C PHE A 25 5.09 7.36 -3.13
N LYS A 26 4.37 7.52 -2.02
CA LYS A 26 4.31 8.78 -1.30
C LYS A 26 5.53 8.96 -0.41
N ASN A 27 6.07 10.17 -0.39
CA ASN A 27 7.20 10.55 0.48
C ASN A 27 6.79 10.75 1.95
N ASP A 28 5.49 10.90 2.22
CA ASP A 28 4.93 11.23 3.53
C ASP A 28 4.13 10.07 4.16
N GLY A 29 4.35 8.84 3.70
CA GLY A 29 3.73 7.65 4.27
C GLY A 29 4.13 7.43 5.73
N GLU A 30 3.18 7.08 6.60
CA GLU A 30 3.44 6.95 8.05
C GLU A 30 4.49 5.88 8.37
N PHE A 31 4.65 4.86 7.54
CA PHE A 31 5.63 3.79 7.71
C PHE A 31 6.80 3.88 6.71
N GLY A 32 7.02 5.05 6.09
CA GLY A 32 8.10 5.30 5.14
C GLY A 32 7.67 5.28 3.66
N HIS A 33 8.65 5.47 2.79
CA HIS A 33 8.50 5.53 1.33
C HIS A 33 8.42 4.10 0.75
N GLY A 34 7.21 3.63 0.49
CA GLY A 34 6.95 2.27 0.00
C GLY A 34 5.55 2.14 -0.62
N ALA A 35 5.24 0.96 -1.13
CA ALA A 35 3.89 0.60 -1.57
C ALA A 35 3.05 0.15 -0.36
N TYR A 36 1.88 0.77 -0.19
CA TYR A 36 0.96 0.51 0.92
C TYR A 36 -0.19 -0.38 0.46
N PHE A 37 -0.54 -1.34 1.30
CA PHE A 37 -1.61 -2.30 1.08
C PHE A 37 -2.47 -2.46 2.33
N ALA A 38 -3.68 -2.98 2.16
CA ALA A 38 -4.59 -3.31 3.25
C ALA A 38 -5.19 -4.71 3.08
N ASP A 39 -5.53 -5.37 4.18
CA ASP A 39 -6.31 -6.61 4.19
C ASP A 39 -7.83 -6.36 4.12
N ASP A 40 -8.27 -5.14 4.40
CA ASP A 40 -9.63 -4.65 4.25
C ASP A 40 -9.73 -3.68 3.05
N PRO A 41 -10.60 -3.94 2.06
CA PRO A 41 -10.75 -3.09 0.89
C PRO A 41 -11.26 -1.68 1.24
N SER A 42 -11.99 -1.50 2.34
CA SER A 42 -12.50 -0.20 2.79
C SER A 42 -11.38 0.77 3.11
N LYS A 43 -10.25 0.27 3.62
CA LYS A 43 -9.04 1.08 3.86
C LYS A 43 -8.38 1.51 2.56
N SER A 44 -8.27 0.60 1.58
CA SER A 44 -7.75 0.92 0.26
C SER A 44 -8.66 1.90 -0.50
N HIS A 45 -9.98 1.77 -0.35
CA HIS A 45 -10.94 2.68 -0.95
C HIS A 45 -10.64 4.13 -0.59
N VAL A 46 -10.24 4.46 0.65
CA VAL A 46 -9.92 5.85 1.04
C VAL A 46 -8.89 6.51 0.12
N PHE A 47 -8.00 5.74 -0.50
CA PHE A 47 -6.92 6.21 -1.37
C PHE A 47 -7.24 6.17 -2.86
N THR A 48 -8.39 5.63 -3.27
CA THR A 48 -8.82 5.62 -4.67
C THR A 48 -9.17 7.03 -5.17
N ASP A 49 -9.32 7.18 -6.48
CA ASP A 49 -9.63 8.49 -7.05
C ASP A 49 -11.10 8.91 -6.86
N LYS A 50 -11.36 9.75 -5.85
CA LYS A 50 -12.71 10.24 -5.50
C LYS A 50 -13.35 11.17 -6.53
N GLN A 51 -12.60 11.62 -7.54
CA GLN A 51 -13.16 12.44 -8.62
C GLN A 51 -13.81 11.58 -9.71
N GLU A 52 -13.51 10.28 -9.75
CA GLU A 52 -14.04 9.35 -10.74
C GLU A 52 -15.33 8.69 -10.26
N VAL A 53 -16.26 8.40 -11.17
CA VAL A 53 -17.45 7.59 -10.84
C VAL A 53 -17.05 6.13 -10.64
N LEU A 54 -16.16 5.62 -11.50
CA LEU A 54 -15.64 4.27 -11.42
C LEU A 54 -14.37 4.26 -10.56
N GLN A 55 -14.49 3.66 -9.38
CA GLN A 55 -13.39 3.45 -8.46
C GLN A 55 -12.62 2.19 -8.84
N VAL A 56 -11.29 2.22 -8.66
CA VAL A 56 -10.42 1.09 -8.94
C VAL A 56 -9.60 0.71 -7.71
N ILE A 57 -9.62 -0.58 -7.35
CA ILE A 57 -8.71 -1.17 -6.38
C ILE A 57 -7.95 -2.31 -7.07
N LEU A 58 -6.64 -2.39 -6.82
CA LEU A 58 -5.82 -3.53 -7.23
C LEU A 58 -5.80 -4.57 -6.12
N PHE A 59 -6.19 -5.80 -6.43
CA PHE A 59 -5.99 -6.94 -5.55
C PHE A 59 -4.66 -7.60 -5.91
N THR A 60 -3.72 -7.58 -4.98
CA THR A 60 -2.28 -7.73 -5.24
C THR A 60 -1.73 -8.90 -4.45
N LYS A 61 -0.91 -9.73 -5.09
CA LYS A 61 -0.10 -10.74 -4.39
C LYS A 61 1.18 -10.09 -3.90
N VAL A 62 1.34 -10.02 -2.58
CA VAL A 62 2.45 -9.31 -1.91
C VAL A 62 3.32 -10.28 -1.12
N LEU A 63 4.63 -10.25 -1.37
CA LEU A 63 5.67 -11.00 -0.68
C LEU A 63 6.09 -10.26 0.59
N MET A 64 5.32 -10.44 1.67
CA MET A 64 5.56 -9.77 2.94
C MET A 64 6.82 -10.25 3.66
N GLY A 65 7.23 -11.50 3.48
CA GLY A 65 8.37 -12.06 4.21
C GLY A 65 8.22 -11.89 5.73
N LYS A 66 9.33 -11.59 6.41
CA LYS A 66 9.36 -11.29 7.84
C LYS A 66 8.94 -9.83 8.07
N MET A 67 7.75 -9.65 8.64
CA MET A 67 7.18 -8.32 8.89
C MET A 67 7.70 -7.69 10.19
N PHE A 68 8.10 -6.43 10.14
CA PHE A 68 8.29 -5.60 11.32
C PHE A 68 6.93 -5.05 11.77
N ILE A 69 6.54 -5.33 13.02
CA ILE A 69 5.25 -4.87 13.57
C ILE A 69 5.47 -3.57 14.34
N VAL A 70 4.82 -2.50 13.89
CA VAL A 70 4.82 -1.20 14.59
C VAL A 70 3.72 -1.22 15.64
N ASP A 71 4.11 -1.19 16.91
CA ASP A 71 3.19 -1.06 18.04
C ASP A 71 2.66 0.39 18.14
N GLY A 72 1.39 0.56 18.56
CA GLY A 72 0.69 1.86 18.58
C GLY A 72 1.32 2.93 19.47
N ASN A 73 2.25 2.55 20.36
CA ASN A 73 3.04 3.47 21.19
C ASN A 73 4.30 4.00 20.48
N LEU A 74 4.74 3.33 19.41
CA LEU A 74 5.83 3.81 18.57
C LEU A 74 5.24 4.80 17.57
N LYS A 75 5.30 6.10 17.92
CA LYS A 75 5.15 7.13 16.91
C LYS A 75 6.21 6.87 15.84
N PRO A 76 5.82 6.69 14.57
CA PRO A 76 6.81 6.43 13.55
C PRO A 76 7.67 7.68 13.38
N SER A 77 8.90 7.65 13.89
CA SER A 77 9.99 8.54 13.45
C SER A 77 10.42 8.20 12.02
N THR A 78 9.54 7.59 11.22
CA THR A 78 9.87 6.75 10.06
C THR A 78 9.42 7.32 8.73
N THR A 79 8.98 8.58 8.70
CA THR A 79 8.65 9.29 7.45
C THR A 79 9.85 9.43 6.49
N THR A 80 11.05 9.08 6.93
CA THR A 80 12.28 9.03 6.11
C THR A 80 12.77 7.62 5.78
N MET A 81 12.06 6.56 6.20
CA MET A 81 12.49 5.19 5.90
C MET A 81 12.19 4.82 4.44
N ASN A 82 13.20 4.43 3.70
CA ASN A 82 13.08 3.87 2.34
C ASN A 82 13.22 2.34 2.32
N SER A 83 13.17 1.71 3.50
CA SER A 83 13.28 0.26 3.67
C SER A 83 12.57 -0.20 4.94
N ALA A 84 12.31 -1.50 5.03
CA ALA A 84 11.92 -2.12 6.29
C ALA A 84 13.04 -2.00 7.34
N LYS A 85 12.69 -2.17 8.63
CA LYS A 85 13.68 -2.25 9.70
C LYS A 85 14.69 -3.36 9.41
N ILE A 86 15.97 -3.16 9.75
CA ILE A 86 17.03 -4.16 9.59
C ILE A 86 16.58 -5.53 10.14
N GLY A 87 16.74 -6.57 9.33
CA GLY A 87 16.34 -7.94 9.67
C GLY A 87 14.86 -8.27 9.40
N TYR A 88 14.16 -7.41 8.68
CA TYR A 88 12.78 -7.56 8.22
C TYR A 88 12.67 -7.21 6.73
N ASP A 89 11.64 -7.74 6.06
CA ASP A 89 11.40 -7.59 4.62
C ASP A 89 10.29 -6.56 4.32
N SER A 90 9.48 -6.23 5.32
CA SER A 90 8.30 -5.38 5.19
C SER A 90 7.87 -4.83 6.55
N THR A 91 6.89 -3.94 6.54
CA THR A 91 6.32 -3.34 7.75
C THR A 91 4.81 -3.58 7.81
N LYS A 92 4.29 -3.93 8.98
CA LYS A 92 2.85 -3.88 9.29
C LYS A 92 2.66 -2.89 10.42
N GLY A 93 1.76 -1.94 10.23
CA GLY A 93 1.46 -0.92 11.23
C GLY A 93 -0.01 -0.54 11.22
N LYS A 94 -0.43 0.19 12.25
CA LYS A 94 -1.76 0.78 12.32
C LYS A 94 -1.59 2.29 12.49
N ALA A 95 -1.91 3.03 11.43
CA ALA A 95 -1.90 4.48 11.45
C ALA A 95 -3.19 5.01 12.10
N ARG A 96 -3.69 6.16 11.63
CA ARG A 96 -4.89 6.82 12.17
C ARG A 96 -6.21 6.12 11.86
N THR A 97 -6.19 5.10 11.00
CA THR A 97 -7.38 4.31 10.64
C THR A 97 -7.46 3.01 11.45
N PRO A 98 -8.66 2.46 11.70
CA PRO A 98 -8.81 1.24 12.47
C PRO A 98 -8.17 0.01 11.80
N GLN A 99 -8.13 -0.02 10.47
CA GLN A 99 -7.51 -1.09 9.69
C GLN A 99 -5.99 -0.95 9.63
N PRO A 100 -5.24 -2.07 9.67
CA PRO A 100 -3.79 -2.08 9.51
C PRO A 100 -3.37 -1.77 8.07
N GLU A 101 -2.14 -1.30 7.93
CA GLU A 101 -1.45 -1.11 6.65
C GLU A 101 -0.24 -2.05 6.59
N TYR A 102 0.03 -2.53 5.38
CA TYR A 102 1.12 -3.43 5.05
C TYR A 102 1.99 -2.74 4.00
N VAL A 103 3.29 -2.62 4.26
CA VAL A 103 4.19 -1.82 3.43
C VAL A 103 5.36 -2.67 2.96
N VAL A 104 5.60 -2.65 1.65
CA VAL A 104 6.83 -3.15 1.05
C VAL A 104 7.59 -2.00 0.40
N TYR A 105 8.91 -2.11 0.37
CA TYR A 105 9.81 -1.02 -0.05
C TYR A 105 10.57 -1.37 -1.34
N ARG A 106 10.26 -2.51 -1.95
CA ARG A 106 10.83 -2.96 -3.22
C ARG A 106 9.69 -3.32 -4.16
N SER A 107 9.70 -2.73 -5.35
CA SER A 107 8.78 -3.01 -6.46
C SER A 107 8.44 -4.49 -6.67
N ALA A 108 9.47 -5.34 -6.73
CA ALA A 108 9.33 -6.75 -7.05
C ALA A 108 8.60 -7.57 -5.96
N GLN A 109 8.34 -7.00 -4.78
CA GLN A 109 7.58 -7.69 -3.73
C GLN A 109 6.06 -7.66 -3.97
N ALA A 110 5.56 -6.93 -4.97
CA ALA A 110 4.14 -6.78 -5.22
C ALA A 110 3.78 -7.04 -6.69
N LEU A 111 2.87 -7.99 -6.91
CA LEU A 111 2.34 -8.32 -8.23
C LEU A 111 0.84 -7.98 -8.26
N PRO A 112 0.40 -6.95 -9.00
CA PRO A 112 -1.02 -6.72 -9.26
C PRO A 112 -1.63 -7.99 -9.86
N TYR A 113 -2.62 -8.57 -9.18
CA TYR A 113 -3.17 -9.88 -9.57
C TYR A 113 -4.55 -9.73 -10.21
N TYR A 114 -5.37 -8.80 -9.70
CA TYR A 114 -6.63 -8.40 -10.31
C TYR A 114 -6.84 -6.89 -10.23
N LYS A 115 -7.50 -6.33 -11.25
CA LYS A 115 -8.09 -4.98 -11.22
C LYS A 115 -9.57 -5.12 -10.88
N ILE A 116 -10.00 -4.53 -9.77
CA ILE A 116 -11.39 -4.49 -9.35
C ILE A 116 -11.93 -3.09 -9.66
N THR A 117 -12.98 -3.01 -10.46
CA THR A 117 -13.66 -1.76 -10.79
C THR A 117 -15.08 -1.80 -10.22
N TYR A 118 -15.49 -0.73 -9.54
CA TYR A 118 -16.79 -0.65 -8.87
C TYR A 118 -17.27 0.81 -8.78
N ILE A 119 -18.55 0.99 -8.48
CA ILE A 119 -19.14 2.29 -8.17
C ILE A 119 -19.33 2.35 -6.65
N HIS A 120 -18.97 3.47 -6.03
CA HIS A 120 -19.29 3.74 -4.63
C HIS A 120 -20.28 4.91 -4.60
N PRO A 121 -21.56 4.65 -4.28
CA PRO A 121 -22.57 5.70 -4.18
C PRO A 121 -22.31 6.67 -3.02
#